data_AF-A0A9W8QQT8-F1
#
_entry.id   AF-A0A9W8QQT8-F1
#
_cell.length_a   1.000
_cell.length_b   1.000
_cell.length_c   1.000
_cell.angle_alpha   90.00
_cell.angle_beta   90.00
_cell.angle_gamma   90.00
#
_symmetry.space_group_name_H-M   'P 1'
#
loop_
_entity.id
_entity.type
_entity.pdbx_description
1 polymer ?
#
loop_
_entity_poly.entity_id
_entity_poly.type
_entity_poly.pdbx_seq_one_letter_code
_entity_poly.pdbx_strand_id
1 'polypeptide(L)'
;MVLQNVPTVRSILMDAAVMGTRASYTSSEHPLTDKELDEIAKKLNLGRWNFYGALYGPEPIRKVMWQIVKEAFSVIPGAKFYFPEDMPNNLVLQTRDLTLQGIPTTTELEWVKWLPNGAHLFFSPISKVTGDDAVAQYELSKKRCEEAGFDFIGDFCIGMREMHHIVCLVFDREDPDSCRRAHWLISQLIDDAAKRGWGEYRTHLALMDQIAQTYNFNNNAQMHLNTTIKNALDPKGILAPGKNGIWPKRYDAGKFAVRPGTLARGPNL
;
A
#
# COMPACT_ATOMS: atom_id res chain seq x y z
N MET A 1 -8.37 -24.12 -8.10
CA MET A 1 -8.20 -22.76 -7.55
C MET A 1 -9.27 -21.87 -8.18
N VAL A 2 -10.15 -21.25 -7.38
CA VAL A 2 -11.32 -20.50 -7.89
C VAL A 2 -10.95 -19.05 -8.23
N LEU A 3 -10.19 -18.37 -7.37
CA LEU A 3 -9.58 -17.07 -7.68
C LEU A 3 -8.24 -17.33 -8.41
N GLN A 4 -8.20 -17.07 -9.72
CA GLN A 4 -7.11 -17.55 -10.58
C GLN A 4 -5.94 -16.56 -10.71
N ASN A 5 -6.23 -15.26 -10.66
CA ASN A 5 -5.23 -14.19 -10.72
C ASN A 5 -4.81 -13.74 -9.32
N VAL A 6 -4.11 -12.62 -9.24
CA VAL A 6 -3.84 -11.87 -8.00
C VAL A 6 -4.94 -10.82 -7.85
N PRO A 7 -6.05 -11.11 -7.16
CA PRO A 7 -7.08 -10.11 -6.92
C PRO A 7 -6.58 -9.06 -5.92
N THR A 8 -7.29 -7.93 -5.89
CA THR A 8 -6.95 -6.78 -5.05
C THR A 8 -8.16 -6.32 -4.24
N VAL A 9 -7.95 -5.97 -2.96
CA VAL A 9 -8.96 -5.35 -2.10
C VAL A 9 -8.55 -3.90 -1.83
N ARG A 10 -9.29 -2.97 -2.43
CA ARG A 10 -8.96 -1.55 -2.48
C ARG A 10 -9.83 -0.77 -1.52
N SER A 11 -9.22 0.13 -0.76
CA SER A 11 -9.96 1.09 0.06
C SER A 11 -10.74 2.06 -0.82
N ILE A 12 -11.86 2.61 -0.31
CA ILE A 12 -12.66 3.60 -1.07
C ILE A 12 -11.82 4.77 -1.61
N LEU A 13 -10.85 5.27 -0.84
CA LEU A 13 -10.03 6.39 -1.30
C LEU A 13 -9.02 6.01 -2.39
N MET A 14 -8.62 4.74 -2.47
CA MET A 14 -7.77 4.29 -3.58
C MET A 14 -8.50 4.43 -4.92
N ASP A 15 -9.79 4.10 -4.96
CA ASP A 15 -10.61 4.23 -6.16
C ASP A 15 -11.04 5.68 -6.39
N ALA A 16 -11.47 6.37 -5.33
CA ALA A 16 -11.88 7.78 -5.41
C ALA A 16 -10.75 8.67 -5.91
N ALA A 17 -9.50 8.43 -5.48
CA ALA A 17 -8.35 9.23 -5.91
C ALA A 17 -8.01 9.05 -7.39
N VAL A 18 -8.32 7.89 -8.00
CA VAL A 18 -8.21 7.71 -9.46
C VAL A 18 -9.32 8.50 -10.19
N MET A 19 -10.48 8.66 -9.56
CA MET A 19 -11.66 9.29 -10.15
C MET A 19 -11.77 10.80 -9.87
N GLY A 20 -10.94 11.34 -8.98
CA GLY A 20 -10.93 12.77 -8.65
C GLY A 20 -9.90 13.15 -7.60
N THR A 21 -9.68 14.45 -7.45
CA THR A 21 -8.78 15.00 -6.43
C THR A 21 -9.51 15.10 -5.09
N ARG A 22 -8.77 15.22 -3.98
CA ARG A 22 -9.35 15.38 -2.64
C ARG A 22 -10.33 16.56 -2.56
N ALA A 23 -9.95 17.69 -3.18
CA ALA A 23 -10.75 18.91 -3.24
C ALA A 23 -12.09 18.76 -3.99
N SER A 24 -12.24 17.73 -4.84
CA SER A 24 -13.51 17.43 -5.51
C SER A 24 -14.51 16.67 -4.62
N TYR A 25 -14.05 16.19 -3.46
CA TYR A 25 -14.86 15.47 -2.48
C TYR A 25 -15.06 16.23 -1.16
N THR A 26 -14.04 16.94 -0.67
CA THR A 26 -14.11 17.69 0.59
C THR A 26 -13.23 18.95 0.55
N SER A 27 -13.61 19.98 1.31
CA SER A 27 -12.78 21.16 1.58
C SER A 27 -12.12 21.13 2.95
N SER A 28 -12.29 20.05 3.73
CA SER A 28 -11.67 19.88 5.05
C SER A 28 -10.15 19.84 4.91
N GLU A 29 -9.38 20.43 5.83
CA GLU A 29 -7.92 20.28 5.89
C GLU A 29 -7.48 19.07 6.75
N HIS A 30 -8.42 18.39 7.40
CA HIS A 30 -8.17 17.23 8.25
C HIS A 30 -8.42 15.91 7.52
N PRO A 31 -7.83 14.78 7.95
CA PRO A 31 -8.14 13.46 7.42
C PRO A 31 -9.65 13.20 7.37
N LEU A 32 -10.12 12.58 6.28
CA LEU A 32 -11.55 12.32 6.08
C LEU A 32 -12.08 11.39 7.17
N THR A 33 -13.22 11.78 7.73
CA THR A 33 -13.94 10.99 8.73
C THR A 33 -14.60 9.77 8.11
N ASP A 34 -14.90 8.76 8.93
CA ASP A 34 -15.67 7.58 8.53
C ASP A 34 -16.97 7.93 7.80
N LYS A 35 -17.66 8.98 8.25
CA LYS A 35 -18.90 9.45 7.61
C LYS A 35 -18.64 10.00 6.21
N GLU A 36 -17.60 10.81 6.02
CA GLU A 36 -17.25 11.34 4.69
C GLU A 36 -16.82 10.22 3.74
N LEU A 37 -16.11 9.20 4.24
CA LEU A 37 -15.76 8.01 3.46
C LEU A 37 -17.01 7.25 2.98
N ASP A 38 -18.01 7.07 3.85
CA ASP A 38 -19.28 6.43 3.50
C ASP A 38 -20.08 7.27 2.48
N GLU A 39 -20.03 8.61 2.59
CA GLU A 39 -20.64 9.53 1.62
C GLU A 39 -19.98 9.44 0.24
N ILE A 40 -18.63 9.35 0.18
CA ILE A 40 -17.89 9.12 -1.06
C ILE A 40 -18.24 7.76 -1.67
N ALA A 41 -18.26 6.70 -0.85
CA ALA A 41 -18.65 5.36 -1.30
C ALA A 41 -20.05 5.37 -1.93
N LYS A 42 -21.02 6.03 -1.27
CA LYS A 42 -22.37 6.19 -1.80
C LYS A 42 -22.40 7.00 -3.10
N LYS A 43 -21.67 8.12 -3.18
CA LYS A 43 -21.60 8.99 -4.37
C LYS A 43 -21.05 8.24 -5.59
N LEU A 44 -20.06 7.38 -5.39
CA LEU A 44 -19.41 6.60 -6.44
C LEU A 44 -20.09 5.25 -6.73
N ASN A 45 -21.16 4.92 -5.98
CA ASN A 45 -21.81 3.61 -5.99
C ASN A 45 -20.79 2.46 -5.79
N LEU A 46 -19.91 2.64 -4.81
CA LEU A 46 -18.87 1.69 -4.39
C LEU A 46 -19.07 1.27 -2.94
N GLY A 47 -18.36 0.22 -2.52
CA GLY A 47 -18.23 -0.14 -1.13
C GLY A 47 -17.15 0.67 -0.43
N ARG A 48 -17.09 0.57 0.91
CA ARG A 48 -15.96 1.10 1.69
C ARG A 48 -14.65 0.36 1.37
N TRP A 49 -14.78 -0.89 0.95
CA TRP A 49 -13.76 -1.75 0.37
C TRP A 49 -14.28 -2.38 -0.92
N ASN A 50 -13.46 -2.42 -1.96
CA ASN A 50 -13.84 -2.93 -3.27
C ASN A 50 -12.88 -4.06 -3.69
N PHE A 51 -13.44 -5.24 -3.96
CA PHE A 51 -12.68 -6.39 -4.45
C PHE A 51 -12.67 -6.42 -5.98
N TYR A 52 -11.49 -6.44 -6.58
CA TYR A 52 -11.30 -6.60 -8.03
C TYR A 52 -10.58 -7.92 -8.31
N GLY A 53 -11.14 -8.72 -9.21
CA GLY A 53 -10.59 -10.01 -9.65
C GLY A 53 -11.10 -10.36 -11.04
N ALA A 54 -10.60 -11.46 -11.60
CA ALA A 54 -11.00 -11.91 -12.93
C ALA A 54 -11.02 -13.44 -13.03
N LEU A 55 -11.81 -13.93 -13.99
CA LEU A 55 -11.94 -15.35 -14.30
C LEU A 55 -11.50 -15.61 -15.75
N TYR A 56 -10.68 -16.63 -15.93
CA TYR A 56 -10.00 -16.95 -17.17
C TYR A 56 -10.32 -18.38 -17.62
N GLY A 57 -10.45 -18.55 -18.93
CA GLY A 57 -10.70 -19.84 -19.57
C GLY A 57 -12.07 -19.93 -20.26
N PRO A 58 -12.43 -21.13 -20.74
CA PRO A 58 -13.69 -21.36 -21.44
C PRO A 58 -14.91 -20.98 -20.60
N GLU A 59 -15.99 -20.56 -21.26
CA GLU A 59 -17.22 -20.12 -20.61
C GLU A 59 -17.77 -21.11 -19.56
N PRO A 60 -17.84 -22.44 -19.82
CA PRO A 60 -18.36 -23.39 -18.83
C PRO A 60 -17.56 -23.37 -17.51
N ILE A 61 -16.24 -23.18 -17.59
CA ILE A 61 -15.35 -23.10 -16.43
C ILE A 61 -15.58 -21.79 -15.68
N ARG A 62 -15.59 -20.65 -16.40
CA ARG A 62 -15.81 -19.34 -15.79
C ARG A 62 -17.17 -19.24 -15.12
N LYS A 63 -18.22 -19.84 -15.71
CA LYS A 63 -19.58 -19.84 -15.14
C LYS A 63 -19.63 -20.54 -13.79
N VAL A 64 -19.00 -21.72 -13.66
CA VAL A 64 -18.93 -22.46 -12.39
C VAL A 64 -18.10 -21.70 -11.36
N MET A 65 -16.93 -21.18 -11.75
CA MET A 65 -16.10 -20.40 -10.83
C MET A 65 -16.81 -19.13 -10.35
N TRP A 66 -17.50 -18.43 -11.24
CA TRP A 66 -18.27 -17.23 -10.90
C TRP A 66 -19.37 -17.53 -9.89
N GLN A 67 -20.10 -18.63 -10.07
CA GLN A 67 -21.12 -19.07 -9.13
C GLN A 67 -20.52 -19.26 -7.73
N ILE A 68 -19.39 -19.97 -7.62
CA ILE A 68 -18.72 -20.20 -6.33
C ILE A 68 -18.27 -18.88 -5.70
N VAL A 69 -17.67 -17.97 -6.47
CA VAL A 69 -17.25 -16.65 -5.96
C VAL A 69 -18.46 -15.87 -5.45
N LYS A 70 -19.52 -15.77 -6.26
CA LYS A 70 -20.71 -15.00 -5.91
C LYS A 70 -21.40 -15.56 -4.67
N GLU A 71 -21.55 -16.87 -4.57
CA GLU A 71 -22.13 -17.55 -3.40
C GLU A 71 -21.29 -17.27 -2.14
N ALA A 72 -19.97 -17.42 -2.22
CA ALA A 72 -19.08 -17.18 -1.10
C ALA A 72 -19.10 -15.74 -0.59
N PHE A 73 -19.16 -14.75 -1.48
CA PHE A 73 -19.23 -13.33 -1.08
C PHE A 73 -20.64 -12.88 -0.69
N SER A 74 -21.69 -13.61 -1.09
CA SER A 74 -23.09 -13.26 -0.76
C SER A 74 -23.42 -13.42 0.73
N VAL A 75 -22.56 -14.08 1.51
CA VAL A 75 -22.70 -14.14 2.97
C VAL A 75 -22.47 -12.78 3.64
N ILE A 76 -21.84 -11.83 2.94
CA ILE A 76 -21.59 -10.47 3.43
C ILE A 76 -22.83 -9.61 3.12
N PRO A 77 -23.53 -9.09 4.16
CA PRO A 77 -24.72 -8.27 3.95
C PRO A 77 -24.40 -7.03 3.10
N GLY A 78 -25.19 -6.80 2.05
CA GLY A 78 -25.04 -5.65 1.16
C GLY A 78 -23.96 -5.79 0.08
N ALA A 79 -23.31 -6.96 -0.05
CA ALA A 79 -22.40 -7.23 -1.16
C ALA A 79 -23.11 -7.08 -2.51
N LYS A 80 -22.49 -6.34 -3.43
CA LYS A 80 -22.94 -6.13 -4.80
C LYS A 80 -21.88 -6.60 -5.78
N PHE A 81 -22.31 -7.06 -6.95
CA PHE A 81 -21.47 -7.66 -7.96
C PHE A 81 -21.69 -6.93 -9.28
N TYR A 82 -20.60 -6.51 -9.92
CA TYR A 82 -20.63 -5.75 -11.15
C TYR A 82 -19.60 -6.33 -12.12
N PHE A 83 -19.99 -6.46 -13.38
CA PHE A 83 -19.08 -6.61 -14.52
C PHE A 83 -18.75 -5.23 -15.10
N PRO A 84 -17.70 -5.11 -15.93
CA PRO A 84 -17.39 -3.84 -16.61
C PRO A 84 -18.59 -3.25 -17.37
N GLU A 85 -19.43 -4.09 -17.98
CA GLU A 85 -20.61 -3.66 -18.73
C GLU A 85 -21.71 -3.03 -17.83
N ASP A 86 -21.76 -3.42 -16.55
CA ASP A 86 -22.71 -2.85 -15.57
C ASP A 86 -22.28 -1.46 -15.09
N MET A 87 -21.00 -1.13 -15.22
CA MET A 87 -20.39 0.10 -14.70
C MET A 87 -19.51 0.78 -15.78
N PRO A 88 -20.06 1.18 -16.93
CA PRO A 88 -19.30 1.73 -18.06
C PRO A 88 -18.56 3.03 -17.72
N ASN A 89 -19.05 3.78 -16.74
CA ASN A 89 -18.45 5.05 -16.30
C ASN A 89 -17.50 4.87 -15.10
N ASN A 90 -17.33 3.66 -14.58
CA ASN A 90 -16.39 3.42 -13.48
C ASN A 90 -14.97 3.26 -14.02
N LEU A 91 -14.21 4.35 -13.97
CA LEU A 91 -12.85 4.42 -14.51
C LEU A 91 -11.92 3.32 -13.98
N VAL A 92 -12.04 2.96 -12.70
CA VAL A 92 -11.19 1.93 -12.08
C VAL A 92 -11.53 0.56 -12.62
N LEU A 93 -12.81 0.14 -12.63
CA LEU A 93 -13.20 -1.17 -13.12
C LEU A 93 -12.82 -1.35 -14.60
N GLN A 94 -13.06 -0.33 -15.44
CA GLN A 94 -12.65 -0.36 -16.85
C GLN A 94 -11.13 -0.47 -17.01
N THR A 95 -10.35 0.27 -16.20
CA THR A 95 -8.88 0.21 -16.23
C THR A 95 -8.36 -1.15 -15.76
N ARG A 96 -8.99 -1.73 -14.74
CA ARG A 96 -8.57 -3.03 -14.19
C ARG A 96 -9.01 -4.20 -15.06
N ASP A 97 -10.08 -4.08 -15.83
CA ASP A 97 -10.42 -5.04 -16.88
C ASP A 97 -9.28 -5.18 -17.90
N LEU A 98 -8.70 -4.05 -18.35
CA LEU A 98 -7.51 -4.05 -19.22
C LEU A 98 -6.27 -4.62 -18.52
N THR A 99 -6.02 -4.18 -17.28
CA THR A 99 -4.83 -4.57 -16.52
C THR A 99 -4.80 -6.07 -16.27
N LEU A 100 -5.94 -6.66 -15.90
CA LEU A 100 -6.06 -8.08 -15.56
C LEU A 100 -5.96 -9.01 -16.78
N GLN A 101 -5.92 -8.47 -18.01
CA GLN A 101 -5.62 -9.21 -19.24
C GLN A 101 -4.26 -8.81 -19.85
N GLY A 102 -3.42 -8.11 -19.09
CA GLY A 102 -2.05 -7.75 -19.50
C GLY A 102 -1.95 -6.55 -20.44
N ILE A 103 -3.03 -5.76 -20.58
CA ILE A 103 -3.02 -4.53 -21.36
C ILE A 103 -2.56 -3.38 -20.45
N PRO A 104 -1.45 -2.69 -20.79
CA PRO A 104 -0.90 -1.63 -19.94
C PRO A 104 -1.76 -0.37 -19.97
N THR A 105 -1.79 0.35 -18.85
CA THR A 105 -2.50 1.63 -18.72
C THR A 105 -1.67 2.61 -17.87
N THR A 106 -2.00 3.90 -17.96
CA THR A 106 -1.44 4.95 -17.10
C THR A 106 -2.50 5.64 -16.24
N THR A 107 -3.76 5.24 -16.36
CA THR A 107 -4.91 5.87 -15.69
C THR A 107 -4.76 5.90 -14.18
N GLU A 108 -4.22 4.83 -13.59
CA GLU A 108 -4.01 4.81 -12.13
C GLU A 108 -2.91 5.76 -11.66
N LEU A 109 -2.20 6.52 -12.51
CA LEU A 109 -1.34 7.61 -12.02
C LEU A 109 -2.14 8.77 -11.41
N GLU A 110 -3.45 8.86 -11.69
CA GLU A 110 -4.30 9.95 -11.21
C GLU A 110 -4.41 10.01 -9.67
N TRP A 111 -4.33 8.89 -8.95
CA TRP A 111 -4.42 8.91 -7.47
C TRP A 111 -3.30 9.70 -6.81
N VAL A 112 -2.14 9.83 -7.45
CA VAL A 112 -1.03 10.65 -6.94
C VAL A 112 -1.44 12.12 -6.86
N LYS A 113 -2.41 12.56 -7.67
CA LYS A 113 -2.96 13.92 -7.66
C LYS A 113 -4.06 14.13 -6.60
N TRP A 114 -4.20 13.22 -5.65
CA TRP A 114 -5.13 13.38 -4.51
C TRP A 114 -4.89 14.74 -3.82
N LEU A 115 -3.62 15.09 -3.60
CA LEU A 115 -3.20 16.40 -3.10
C LEU A 115 -2.55 17.24 -4.21
N PRO A 116 -2.56 18.58 -4.09
CA PRO A 116 -1.69 19.45 -4.87
C PRO A 116 -0.23 19.00 -4.73
N ASN A 117 0.55 19.13 -5.80
CA ASN A 117 1.97 18.73 -5.82
C ASN A 117 2.24 17.31 -5.28
N GLY A 118 1.25 16.42 -5.45
CA GLY A 118 1.28 15.09 -4.87
C GLY A 118 2.53 14.30 -5.27
N ALA A 119 3.21 13.78 -4.26
CA ALA A 119 4.16 12.69 -4.37
C ALA A 119 3.66 11.53 -3.53
N HIS A 120 4.13 10.33 -3.85
CA HIS A 120 3.74 9.14 -3.12
C HIS A 120 4.92 8.43 -2.47
N LEU A 121 4.64 7.78 -1.34
CA LEU A 121 5.56 6.91 -0.62
C LEU A 121 4.80 5.67 -0.19
N PHE A 122 5.37 4.49 -0.45
CA PHE A 122 4.74 3.23 -0.08
C PHE A 122 5.28 2.69 1.24
N PHE A 123 4.37 2.30 2.12
CA PHE A 123 4.62 1.36 3.21
C PHE A 123 3.99 0.02 2.84
N SER A 124 4.76 -1.06 2.86
CA SER A 124 4.37 -2.32 2.19
C SER A 124 4.60 -3.58 3.05
N PRO A 125 3.99 -3.67 4.25
CA PRO A 125 4.06 -4.87 5.07
C PRO A 125 3.37 -6.06 4.40
N ILE A 126 3.84 -7.26 4.72
CA ILE A 126 3.17 -8.50 4.38
C ILE A 126 2.15 -8.85 5.47
N SER A 127 0.95 -9.21 5.05
CA SER A 127 -0.11 -9.75 5.91
C SER A 127 -0.38 -11.22 5.58
N LYS A 128 -0.94 -11.96 6.54
CA LYS A 128 -1.54 -13.26 6.26
C LYS A 128 -2.86 -13.07 5.52
N VAL A 129 -3.34 -14.12 4.84
CA VAL A 129 -4.68 -14.12 4.21
C VAL A 129 -5.74 -14.46 5.26
N THR A 130 -5.85 -13.62 6.29
CA THR A 130 -6.80 -13.74 7.40
C THR A 130 -7.43 -12.37 7.67
N GLY A 131 -8.71 -12.35 8.07
CA GLY A 131 -9.40 -11.12 8.40
C GLY A 131 -8.74 -10.37 9.56
N ASP A 132 -8.39 -11.09 10.63
CA ASP A 132 -7.82 -10.51 11.84
C ASP A 132 -6.47 -9.81 11.59
N ASP A 133 -5.54 -10.46 10.87
CA ASP A 133 -4.24 -9.83 10.55
C ASP A 133 -4.42 -8.64 9.60
N ALA A 134 -5.33 -8.73 8.62
CA ALA A 134 -5.61 -7.64 7.67
C ALA A 134 -6.20 -6.41 8.38
N VAL A 135 -7.20 -6.62 9.24
CA VAL A 135 -7.84 -5.54 10.02
C VAL A 135 -6.84 -4.93 11.00
N ALA A 136 -6.05 -5.74 11.71
CA ALA A 136 -5.05 -5.23 12.64
C ALA A 136 -3.96 -4.38 11.97
N GLN A 137 -3.56 -4.73 10.74
CA GLN A 137 -2.65 -3.91 9.94
C GLN A 137 -3.32 -2.64 9.43
N TYR A 138 -4.56 -2.73 8.94
CA TYR A 138 -5.33 -1.57 8.47
C TYR A 138 -5.51 -0.54 9.59
N GLU A 139 -5.98 -0.96 10.77
CA GLU A 139 -6.26 -0.07 11.89
C GLU A 139 -4.98 0.63 12.40
N LEU A 140 -3.87 -0.10 12.48
CA LEU A 140 -2.57 0.49 12.83
C LEU A 140 -2.17 1.56 11.82
N SER A 141 -2.24 1.23 10.52
CA SER A 141 -1.86 2.15 9.45
C SER A 141 -2.75 3.39 9.43
N LYS A 142 -4.08 3.21 9.51
CA LYS A 142 -5.06 4.29 9.56
C LYS A 142 -4.79 5.23 10.73
N LYS A 143 -4.62 4.69 11.94
CA LYS A 143 -4.35 5.48 13.14
C LYS A 143 -3.11 6.37 12.98
N ARG A 144 -2.00 5.80 12.49
CA ARG A 144 -0.77 6.58 12.29
C ARG A 144 -0.91 7.62 11.17
N CYS A 145 -1.63 7.31 10.09
CA CYS A 145 -1.98 8.28 9.05
C CYS A 145 -2.73 9.47 9.65
N GLU A 146 -3.76 9.22 10.47
CA GLU A 146 -4.54 10.27 11.14
C GLU A 146 -3.68 11.11 12.09
N GLU A 147 -2.83 10.49 12.91
CA GLU A 147 -1.88 11.18 13.80
C GLU A 147 -0.91 12.11 13.04
N ALA A 148 -0.55 11.75 11.81
CA ALA A 148 0.31 12.54 10.93
C ALA A 148 -0.46 13.55 10.05
N GLY A 149 -1.79 13.57 10.13
CA GLY A 149 -2.65 14.45 9.34
C GLY A 149 -2.81 14.04 7.87
N PHE A 150 -2.73 12.73 7.57
CA PHE A 150 -2.92 12.20 6.22
C PHE A 150 -4.14 11.28 6.12
N ASP A 151 -4.78 11.27 4.96
CA ASP A 151 -5.78 10.28 4.62
C ASP A 151 -5.14 8.89 4.46
N PHE A 152 -5.79 7.86 5.01
CA PHE A 152 -5.41 6.49 4.69
C PHE A 152 -5.88 6.12 3.28
N ILE A 153 -4.93 5.75 2.42
CA ILE A 153 -5.18 5.13 1.12
C ILE A 153 -4.43 3.81 1.10
N GLY A 154 -5.10 2.71 0.75
CA GLY A 154 -4.45 1.41 0.68
C GLY A 154 -5.10 0.38 -0.23
N ASP A 155 -4.31 -0.64 -0.55
CA ASP A 155 -4.66 -1.81 -1.35
C ASP A 155 -4.06 -3.08 -0.71
N PHE A 156 -4.77 -4.20 -0.79
CA PHE A 156 -4.23 -5.53 -0.50
C PHE A 156 -4.14 -6.34 -1.79
N CYS A 157 -2.93 -6.68 -2.23
CA CYS A 157 -2.72 -7.63 -3.32
C CYS A 157 -2.65 -9.05 -2.76
N ILE A 158 -3.61 -9.90 -3.14
CA ILE A 158 -3.79 -11.22 -2.52
C ILE A 158 -2.99 -12.27 -3.29
N GLY A 159 -1.89 -12.71 -2.69
CA GLY A 159 -1.15 -13.90 -3.13
C GLY A 159 -1.79 -15.19 -2.63
N MET A 160 -1.08 -16.30 -2.82
CA MET A 160 -1.61 -17.63 -2.47
C MET A 160 -1.78 -17.84 -0.97
N ARG A 161 -0.87 -17.30 -0.16
CA ARG A 161 -0.80 -17.52 1.30
C ARG A 161 -0.42 -16.25 2.07
N GLU A 162 -0.32 -15.13 1.37
CA GLU A 162 0.04 -13.83 1.91
C GLU A 162 -0.74 -12.74 1.17
N MET A 163 -0.78 -11.56 1.76
CA MET A 163 -1.23 -10.35 1.07
C MET A 163 -0.14 -9.29 1.20
N HIS A 164 0.19 -8.62 0.11
CA HIS A 164 0.94 -7.38 0.17
C HIS A 164 -0.03 -6.26 0.52
N HIS A 165 0.07 -5.71 1.73
CA HIS A 165 -0.69 -4.53 2.13
C HIS A 165 0.09 -3.30 1.73
N ILE A 166 -0.38 -2.57 0.73
CA ILE A 166 0.28 -1.39 0.19
C ILE A 166 -0.47 -0.16 0.72
N VAL A 167 0.13 0.53 1.68
CA VAL A 167 -0.33 1.84 2.12
C VAL A 167 0.28 2.89 1.20
N CYS A 168 -0.59 3.60 0.49
CA CYS A 168 -0.28 4.58 -0.55
C CYS A 168 -0.29 6.00 0.05
N LEU A 169 0.74 6.36 0.81
CA LEU A 169 0.83 7.71 1.36
C LEU A 169 1.01 8.74 0.24
N VAL A 170 0.07 9.68 0.11
CA VAL A 170 0.21 10.88 -0.72
C VAL A 170 0.53 12.07 0.17
N PHE A 171 1.55 12.84 -0.19
CA PHE A 171 1.96 14.05 0.51
C PHE A 171 2.29 15.16 -0.50
N ASP A 172 2.26 16.41 -0.05
CA ASP A 172 2.68 17.56 -0.86
C ASP A 172 4.22 17.65 -0.80
N ARG A 173 4.87 17.47 -1.95
CA ARG A 173 6.34 17.47 -2.03
C ARG A 173 6.96 18.86 -1.98
N GLU A 174 6.17 19.91 -2.15
CA GLU A 174 6.61 21.31 -2.06
C GLU A 174 6.42 21.89 -0.64
N ASP A 175 5.64 21.23 0.22
CA ASP A 175 5.55 21.54 1.66
C ASP A 175 6.61 20.75 2.46
N PRO A 176 7.64 21.41 3.02
CA PRO A 176 8.65 20.76 3.85
C PRO A 176 8.07 20.09 5.10
N ASP A 177 6.97 20.62 5.66
CA ASP A 177 6.33 20.02 6.82
C ASP A 177 5.61 18.72 6.45
N SER A 178 4.85 18.72 5.35
CA SER A 178 4.24 17.52 4.78
C SER A 178 5.27 16.43 4.52
N CYS A 179 6.41 16.75 3.88
CA CYS A 179 7.51 15.82 3.66
C CYS A 179 8.08 15.24 4.98
N ARG A 180 8.26 16.10 5.99
CA ARG A 180 8.77 15.71 7.31
C ARG A 180 7.81 14.76 8.03
N ARG A 181 6.50 15.06 8.04
CA ARG A 181 5.46 14.21 8.64
C ARG A 181 5.32 12.89 7.89
N ALA A 182 5.43 12.90 6.56
CA ALA A 182 5.41 11.69 5.74
C ALA A 182 6.57 10.74 6.07
N HIS A 183 7.78 11.28 6.20
CA HIS A 183 8.94 10.46 6.60
C HIS A 183 8.80 9.93 8.03
N TRP A 184 8.34 10.76 8.98
CA TRP A 184 8.05 10.32 10.34
C TRP A 184 7.04 9.16 10.36
N LEU A 185 5.90 9.33 9.66
CA LEU A 185 4.82 8.36 9.58
C LEU A 185 5.33 6.98 9.16
N ILE A 186 6.01 6.90 8.01
CA ILE A 186 6.47 5.61 7.49
C ILE A 186 7.52 4.98 8.42
N SER A 187 8.40 5.80 9.01
CA SER A 187 9.38 5.32 9.98
C SER A 187 8.71 4.70 11.21
N GLN A 188 7.63 5.32 11.73
CA GLN A 188 6.88 4.76 12.86
C GLN A 188 6.11 3.49 12.48
N LEU A 189 5.53 3.45 11.28
CA LEU A 189 4.83 2.27 10.78
C LEU A 189 5.75 1.05 10.68
N ILE A 190 6.98 1.23 10.20
CA ILE A 190 7.99 0.16 10.15
C ILE A 190 8.27 -0.38 11.55
N ASP A 191 8.53 0.49 12.53
CA ASP A 191 8.84 0.07 13.90
C ASP A 191 7.65 -0.65 14.56
N ASP A 192 6.43 -0.14 14.36
CA ASP A 192 5.22 -0.72 14.94
C ASP A 192 4.84 -2.05 14.29
N ALA A 193 5.02 -2.17 12.98
CA ALA A 193 4.79 -3.41 12.24
C ALA A 193 5.80 -4.50 12.63
N ALA A 194 7.08 -4.15 12.73
CA ALA A 194 8.13 -5.08 13.14
C ALA A 194 7.88 -5.65 14.55
N LYS A 195 7.43 -4.83 15.50
CA LYS A 195 7.05 -5.28 16.86
C LYS A 195 5.90 -6.29 16.87
N ARG A 196 5.08 -6.29 15.82
CA ARG A 196 3.95 -7.21 15.63
C ARG A 196 4.29 -8.39 14.71
N GLY A 197 5.54 -8.49 14.25
CA GLY A 197 6.00 -9.58 13.38
C GLY A 197 5.63 -9.40 11.90
N TRP A 198 5.29 -8.18 11.49
CA TRP A 198 5.04 -7.85 10.08
C TRP A 198 6.28 -7.18 9.50
N GLY A 199 6.80 -7.73 8.41
CA GLY A 199 7.94 -7.16 7.68
C GLY A 199 7.51 -6.64 6.31
N GLU A 200 8.24 -5.64 5.81
CA GLU A 200 8.01 -5.05 4.50
C GLU A 200 8.75 -5.82 3.41
N TYR A 201 8.09 -6.02 2.28
CA TYR A 201 8.69 -6.70 1.14
C TYR A 201 9.61 -5.77 0.32
N ARG A 202 9.29 -4.47 0.25
CA ARG A 202 10.03 -3.42 -0.49
C ARG A 202 9.84 -2.06 0.17
N THR A 203 10.78 -1.16 -0.12
CA THR A 203 10.73 0.20 0.41
C THR A 203 11.51 1.21 -0.43
N HIS A 204 11.36 2.49 -0.08
CA HIS A 204 12.11 3.62 -0.60
C HIS A 204 13.56 3.65 -0.11
N LEU A 205 14.46 4.31 -0.85
CA LEU A 205 15.90 4.41 -0.55
C LEU A 205 16.17 4.85 0.90
N ALA A 206 15.47 5.89 1.35
CA ALA A 206 15.63 6.47 2.68
C ALA A 206 15.32 5.52 3.85
N LEU A 207 14.62 4.40 3.59
CA LEU A 207 14.09 3.50 4.61
C LEU A 207 14.74 2.10 4.55
N MET A 208 15.64 1.88 3.59
CA MET A 208 16.25 0.56 3.37
C MET A 208 17.04 0.09 4.59
N ASP A 209 17.81 0.98 5.22
CA ASP A 209 18.59 0.64 6.41
C ASP A 209 17.67 0.27 7.58
N GLN A 210 16.63 1.07 7.85
CA GLN A 210 15.69 0.82 8.95
C GLN A 210 14.99 -0.53 8.78
N ILE A 211 14.43 -0.79 7.60
CA ILE A 211 13.74 -2.06 7.32
C ILE A 211 14.72 -3.24 7.37
N ALA A 212 15.94 -3.10 6.86
CA ALA A 212 16.91 -4.19 6.95
C ALA A 212 17.24 -4.57 8.41
N GLN A 213 17.18 -3.60 9.34
CA GLN A 213 17.36 -3.86 10.78
C GLN A 213 16.15 -4.54 11.45
N THR A 214 14.98 -4.62 10.81
CA THR A 214 13.84 -5.38 11.35
C THR A 214 14.01 -6.89 11.13
N TYR A 215 14.77 -7.29 10.10
CA TYR A 215 15.13 -8.68 9.80
C TYR A 215 16.36 -9.17 10.59
N ASN A 216 16.43 -8.83 11.88
CA ASN A 216 17.62 -8.99 12.73
C ASN A 216 17.71 -10.30 13.53
N PHE A 217 16.91 -11.31 13.16
CA PHE A 217 16.90 -12.60 13.86
C PHE A 217 18.31 -13.22 13.97
N ASN A 218 18.57 -13.86 15.12
CA ASN A 218 19.85 -14.49 15.43
C ASN A 218 21.04 -13.53 15.27
N ASN A 219 20.94 -12.35 15.90
CA ASN A 219 21.96 -11.30 15.85
C ASN A 219 22.30 -10.89 14.41
N ASN A 220 21.29 -10.48 13.62
CA ASN A 220 21.47 -10.00 12.25
C ASN A 220 22.13 -11.01 11.28
N ALA A 221 21.89 -12.32 11.47
CA ALA A 221 22.55 -13.36 10.68
C ALA A 221 22.35 -13.19 9.15
N GLN A 222 21.16 -12.81 8.71
CA GLN A 222 20.87 -12.57 7.29
C GLN A 222 21.71 -11.40 6.74
N MET A 223 21.83 -10.30 7.48
CA MET A 223 22.65 -9.16 7.09
C MET A 223 24.12 -9.56 6.97
N HIS A 224 24.67 -10.26 7.97
CA HIS A 224 26.06 -10.72 7.95
C HIS A 224 26.39 -11.61 6.75
N LEU A 225 25.51 -12.55 6.39
CA LEU A 225 25.66 -13.38 5.20
C LEU A 225 25.69 -12.52 3.93
N ASN A 226 24.72 -11.63 3.75
CA ASN A 226 24.63 -10.77 2.58
C ASN A 226 25.83 -9.82 2.43
N THR A 227 26.28 -9.22 3.53
CA THR A 227 27.49 -8.40 3.54
C THR A 227 28.73 -9.22 3.18
N THR A 228 28.83 -10.48 3.63
CA THR A 228 29.94 -11.37 3.26
C THR A 228 29.96 -11.65 1.76
N ILE A 229 28.82 -12.03 1.19
CA ILE A 229 28.66 -12.27 -0.25
C ILE A 229 28.98 -10.98 -1.04
N LYS A 230 28.43 -9.84 -0.61
CA LYS A 230 28.66 -8.54 -1.25
C LYS A 230 30.14 -8.20 -1.34
N ASN A 231 30.87 -8.32 -0.24
CA ASN A 231 32.30 -7.98 -0.21
C ASN A 231 33.17 -8.98 -0.99
N ALA A 232 32.74 -10.24 -1.11
CA ALA A 232 33.43 -11.24 -1.93
C ALA A 232 33.25 -10.97 -3.43
N LEU A 233 32.03 -10.66 -3.87
CA LEU A 233 31.70 -10.45 -5.28
C LEU A 233 31.99 -9.02 -5.77
N ASP A 234 31.98 -8.03 -4.88
CA ASP A 234 32.26 -6.62 -5.19
C ASP A 234 33.29 -6.04 -4.20
N PRO A 235 34.56 -6.45 -4.29
CA PRO A 235 35.62 -6.06 -3.34
C PRO A 235 35.97 -4.56 -3.38
N LYS A 236 35.57 -3.85 -4.45
CA LYS A 236 35.72 -2.39 -4.58
C LYS A 236 34.48 -1.64 -4.09
N GLY A 237 33.34 -2.31 -3.93
CA GLY A 237 32.09 -1.73 -3.44
C GLY A 237 31.41 -0.79 -4.43
N ILE A 238 31.54 -1.05 -5.74
CA ILE A 238 31.10 -0.13 -6.81
C ILE A 238 29.59 -0.26 -7.08
N LEU A 239 29.04 -1.45 -6.94
CA LEU A 239 27.68 -1.75 -7.39
C LEU A 239 26.64 -1.37 -6.33
N ALA A 240 26.01 -0.22 -6.46
CA ALA A 240 24.87 0.24 -5.64
C ALA A 240 25.06 0.04 -4.11
N PRO A 241 26.09 0.65 -3.50
CA PRO A 241 26.32 0.56 -2.05
C PRO A 241 25.09 1.07 -1.27
N GLY A 242 24.67 0.31 -0.26
CA GLY A 242 23.52 0.65 0.59
C GLY A 242 22.16 0.19 0.07
N LYS A 243 22.09 -0.39 -1.13
CA LYS A 243 20.85 -1.02 -1.62
C LYS A 243 20.41 -2.13 -0.63
N ASN A 244 19.17 -2.05 -0.16
CA ASN A 244 18.58 -2.92 0.86
C ASN A 244 19.35 -2.92 2.20
N GLY A 245 20.05 -1.82 2.50
CA GLY A 245 20.87 -1.67 3.70
C GLY A 245 22.18 -2.46 3.71
N ILE A 246 22.58 -3.03 2.56
CA ILE A 246 23.81 -3.81 2.44
C ILE A 246 24.95 -2.88 2.00
N TRP A 247 25.82 -2.55 2.95
CA TRP A 247 26.96 -1.67 2.73
C TRP A 247 28.28 -2.47 2.53
N PRO A 248 29.11 -2.15 1.51
CA PRO A 248 30.45 -2.71 1.38
C PRO A 248 31.37 -2.23 2.51
N LYS A 249 32.40 -3.02 2.87
CA LYS A 249 33.34 -2.73 3.99
C LYS A 249 34.02 -1.36 3.95
N ARG A 250 34.14 -0.75 2.77
CA ARG A 250 34.81 0.56 2.58
C ARG A 250 33.90 1.75 2.88
N TYR A 251 32.59 1.52 3.06
CA TYR A 251 31.62 2.56 3.34
C TYR A 251 31.32 2.62 4.84
N ASP A 252 31.24 3.83 5.36
CA ASP A 252 30.66 4.11 6.67
C ASP A 252 29.18 4.46 6.47
N ALA A 253 28.30 3.48 6.72
CA ALA A 253 26.85 3.61 6.53
C ALA A 253 26.27 4.80 7.32
N GLY A 254 26.83 5.12 8.49
CA GLY A 254 26.36 6.21 9.33
C GLY A 254 26.44 7.58 8.66
N LYS A 255 27.35 7.76 7.69
CA LYS A 255 27.48 9.01 6.92
C LYS A 255 26.38 9.21 5.88
N PHE A 256 25.63 8.16 5.56
CA PHE A 256 24.54 8.17 4.58
C PHE A 256 23.16 8.01 5.23
N ALA A 257 23.10 7.91 6.56
CA ALA A 257 21.88 7.69 7.29
C ALA A 257 20.89 8.85 7.10
N VAL A 258 19.70 8.53 6.61
CA VAL A 258 18.58 9.47 6.55
C VAL A 258 17.82 9.35 7.88
N ARG A 259 17.85 10.41 8.70
CA ARG A 259 17.15 10.38 9.99
C ARG A 259 15.65 10.53 9.78
N PRO A 260 14.80 9.76 10.49
CA PRO A 260 13.36 9.96 10.48
C PRO A 260 13.00 11.43 10.72
N GLY A 261 11.95 11.89 10.05
CA GLY A 261 11.32 13.15 10.42
C GLY A 261 10.87 13.12 11.88
N THR A 262 10.64 14.29 12.47
CA THR A 262 9.97 14.38 13.77
C THR A 262 8.52 14.78 13.56
N LEU A 263 7.62 14.39 14.45
CA LEU A 263 6.34 15.08 14.60
C LEU A 263 6.61 16.24 15.56
N ALA A 264 6.51 17.48 15.09
CA ALA A 264 6.45 18.59 16.04
C ALA A 264 5.12 18.40 16.78
N ARG A 265 5.07 18.62 18.10
CA ARG A 265 3.76 18.70 18.77
C ARG A 265 2.97 19.78 18.03
N GLY A 266 1.95 19.39 17.27
CA GLY A 266 0.93 20.32 16.82
C GLY A 266 0.34 21.02 18.05
N PRO A 267 -0.25 22.22 17.89
CA PRO A 267 -1.02 22.80 18.98
C PRO A 267 -2.05 21.75 19.40
N ASN A 268 -2.00 21.38 20.68
CA ASN A 268 -2.79 20.35 21.37
C ASN A 268 -3.99 19.79 20.60
N LEU A 269 -4.02 18.46 20.45
CA LEU A 269 -5.28 17.70 20.42
C LEU A 269 -6.19 18.14 21.58
#